data_AF-A0A7W7YBD7-F1
#
_entry.id   AF-A0A7W7YBD7-F1
#
_cell.length_a   1.000
_cell.length_b   1.000
_cell.length_c   1.000
_cell.angle_alpha   90.00
_cell.angle_beta   90.00
_cell.angle_gamma   90.00
#
_symmetry.space_group_name_H-M   'P 1'
#
loop_
_entity.id
_entity.type
_entity.pdbx_description
1 polymer ?
#
loop_
_entity_poly.entity_id
_entity_poly.type
_entity_poly.pdbx_seq_one_letter_code
_entity_poly.pdbx_strand_id
1 'polypeptide(L)'
;MEDDLTLFDREKPRYLLPEGCKDLYDVIRQQEQAAADLAAKRKTALMHADLITAWLEKHVPAPLSESLPPLPASVLLPDLLTIGALADLLHLKPYKLISMLIQLKVFASADEEIGFPLACAVCRHLGVEVGRVGD
;
A
#
# COMPACT_ATOMS: atom_id res chain seq x y z
N MET A 1 57.21 43.39 8.32
CA MET A 1 56.71 42.59 9.45
C MET A 1 55.62 41.71 8.88
N GLU A 2 56.04 40.60 8.29
CA GLU A 2 55.18 39.62 7.65
C GLU A 2 55.72 38.28 8.15
N ASP A 3 55.33 37.91 9.37
CA ASP A 3 55.72 36.64 9.96
C ASP A 3 54.64 35.59 9.67
N ASP A 4 55.12 34.59 8.95
CA ASP A 4 54.50 33.40 8.37
C ASP A 4 53.81 32.52 9.44
N LEU A 5 52.47 32.45 9.42
CA LEU A 5 51.65 31.63 10.31
C LEU A 5 51.28 30.28 9.67
N THR A 6 52.25 29.52 9.17
CA THR A 6 52.06 28.16 8.64
C THR A 6 52.24 27.04 9.69
N LEU A 7 52.21 27.38 10.98
CA LEU A 7 52.54 26.47 12.09
C LEU A 7 51.34 25.73 12.70
N PHE A 8 50.52 25.08 11.86
CA PHE A 8 49.55 24.08 12.36
C PHE A 8 49.51 22.87 11.43
N ASP A 9 50.68 22.29 11.17
CA ASP A 9 50.77 20.85 10.96
C ASP A 9 50.34 20.18 12.27
N ARG A 10 49.03 19.92 12.38
CA ARG A 10 48.43 19.17 13.47
C ARG A 10 48.88 17.71 13.30
N GLU A 11 50.12 17.42 13.69
CA GLU A 11 50.59 16.06 13.97
C GLU A 11 49.63 15.45 14.99
N LYS A 12 48.64 14.73 14.47
CA LYS A 12 47.61 14.10 15.27
C LYS A 12 48.31 12.99 16.06
N PRO A 13 48.40 13.08 17.40
CA PRO A 13 49.03 12.02 18.18
C PRO A 13 48.33 10.71 17.85
N ARG A 14 49.07 9.78 17.25
CA ARG A 14 48.61 8.41 17.00
C ARG A 14 48.61 7.71 18.34
N TYR A 15 47.54 7.92 19.11
CA TYR A 15 47.29 7.12 20.30
C TYR A 15 47.16 5.67 19.82
N LEU A 16 48.22 4.89 20.03
CA LEU A 16 48.21 3.45 19.78
C LEU A 16 47.29 2.83 20.83
N LEU A 17 46.02 2.74 20.48
CA LEU A 17 45.06 1.99 21.27
C LEU A 17 45.53 0.52 21.31
N PRO A 18 45.40 -0.16 22.46
CA PRO A 18 45.76 -1.58 22.58
C PRO A 18 45.04 -2.43 21.52
N GLU A 19 45.63 -3.58 21.17
CA GLU A 19 45.00 -4.53 20.24
C GLU A 19 43.58 -4.88 20.74
N GLY A 20 42.57 -4.60 19.91
CA GLY A 20 41.16 -4.81 20.23
C GLY A 20 40.36 -3.55 20.63
N CYS A 21 41.01 -2.41 20.87
CA CYS A 21 40.32 -1.14 21.11
C CYS A 21 40.07 -0.39 19.80
N LYS A 22 38.80 -0.33 19.36
CA LYS A 22 38.38 0.55 18.27
C LYS A 22 38.39 2.01 18.75
N ASP A 23 38.94 2.92 17.94
CA ASP A 23 38.89 4.35 18.22
C ASP A 23 37.44 4.85 18.15
N LEU A 24 37.05 5.71 19.08
CA LEU A 24 35.76 6.38 19.04
C LEU A 24 35.57 7.18 17.74
N TYR A 25 36.66 7.68 17.14
CA TYR A 25 36.65 8.32 15.83
C TYR A 25 36.18 7.39 14.70
N ASP A 26 36.53 6.10 14.74
CA ASP A 26 36.10 5.14 13.73
C ASP A 26 34.61 4.83 13.88
N VAL A 27 34.11 4.75 15.12
CA VAL A 27 32.68 4.58 15.42
C VAL A 27 31.87 5.76 14.91
N ILE A 28 32.33 7.00 15.17
CA ILE A 28 31.67 8.22 14.70
C ILE A 28 31.66 8.26 13.16
N ARG A 29 32.79 7.97 12.51
CA ARG A 29 32.88 7.94 11.04
C ARG A 29 31.96 6.90 10.42
N GLN A 30 31.85 5.72 11.03
CA GLN A 30 30.96 4.66 10.58
C GLN A 30 29.49 5.05 10.73
N GLN A 31 29.14 5.79 11.80
CA GLN A 31 27.80 6.33 12.02
C GLN A 31 27.45 7.42 10.99
N GLU A 32 28.39 8.32 10.67
CA GLU A 32 28.21 9.35 9.64
C GLU A 32 28.02 8.74 8.24
N GLN A 33 28.78 7.70 7.90
CA GLN A 33 28.63 6.97 6.64
C GLN A 33 27.27 6.28 6.55
N ALA A 34 26.84 5.59 7.62
CA ALA A 34 25.52 4.97 7.66
C ALA A 34 24.38 6.00 7.54
N ALA A 35 24.53 7.19 8.14
CA ALA A 35 23.57 8.28 8.01
C ALA A 35 23.54 8.86 6.59
N ALA A 36 24.70 9.01 5.95
CA ALA A 36 24.81 9.46 4.56
C ALA A 36 24.19 8.44 3.59
N ASP A 37 24.40 7.14 3.79
CA ASP A 37 23.77 6.07 3.00
C ASP A 37 22.25 6.02 3.19
N LEU A 38 21.75 6.22 4.41
CA LEU A 38 20.32 6.36 4.68
C LEU A 38 19.71 7.60 4.01
N ALA A 39 20.42 8.73 4.03
CA ALA A 39 20.01 9.94 3.34
C ALA A 39 20.03 9.76 1.80
N ALA A 40 21.02 9.05 1.27
CA ALA A 40 21.10 8.70 -0.14
C ALA A 40 19.95 7.78 -0.57
N LYS A 41 19.65 6.73 0.21
CA LYS A 41 18.50 5.83 -0.01
C LYS A 41 17.16 6.56 0.04
N ARG A 42 16.98 7.51 0.97
CA ARG A 42 15.77 8.35 1.01
C ARG A 42 15.61 9.19 -0.25
N LYS A 43 16.70 9.77 -0.79
CA LYS A 43 16.65 10.53 -2.05
C LYS A 43 16.32 9.65 -3.26
N THR A 44 16.85 8.44 -3.32
CA THR A 44 16.53 7.50 -4.41
C THR A 44 15.10 6.98 -4.31
N ALA A 45 14.60 6.72 -3.09
CA ALA A 45 13.21 6.30 -2.88
C ALA A 45 12.22 7.41 -3.29
N LEU A 46 12.54 8.67 -3.03
CA LEU A 46 11.73 9.80 -3.46
C LEU A 46 11.68 9.92 -5.00
N MET A 47 12.82 9.76 -5.68
CA MET A 47 12.84 9.76 -7.15
C MET A 47 12.08 8.57 -7.76
N HIS A 48 12.11 7.39 -7.13
CA HIS A 48 11.33 6.25 -7.62
C HIS A 48 9.82 6.45 -7.42
N ALA A 49 9.41 7.11 -6.33
CA ALA A 49 8.02 7.48 -6.12
C ALA A 49 7.53 8.47 -7.20
N ASP A 50 8.36 9.46 -7.56
CA ASP A 50 8.03 10.40 -8.64
C ASP A 50 7.93 9.70 -10.01
N LEU A 51 8.80 8.73 -10.29
CA LEU A 51 8.72 7.92 -11.51
C LEU A 51 7.47 7.03 -11.55
N ILE A 52 7.06 6.45 -10.42
CA ILE A 52 5.81 5.68 -10.32
C ILE A 52 4.60 6.59 -10.54
N THR A 53 4.64 7.80 -9.96
CA THR A 53 3.56 8.80 -10.09
C THR A 53 3.45 9.28 -11.54
N ALA A 54 4.58 9.55 -12.21
CA ALA A 54 4.62 9.94 -13.62
C ALA A 54 4.20 8.80 -14.58
N TRP A 55 4.54 7.56 -14.25
CA TRP A 55 4.09 6.39 -15.02
C TRP A 55 2.58 6.19 -14.89
N LEU A 56 2.05 6.33 -13.67
CA LEU A 56 0.60 6.32 -13.43
C LEU A 56 -0.09 7.45 -14.19
N GLU A 57 0.42 8.68 -14.17
CA GLU A 57 -0.22 9.80 -14.87
C GLU A 57 -0.28 9.59 -16.40
N LYS A 58 0.71 8.92 -16.98
CA LYS A 58 0.75 8.59 -18.41
C LYS A 58 -0.09 7.36 -18.79
N HIS A 59 -0.36 6.47 -17.84
CA HIS A 59 -1.06 5.20 -18.05
C HIS A 59 -2.35 5.03 -17.26
N VAL A 60 -2.84 6.05 -16.54
CA VAL A 60 -4.20 6.07 -16.00
C VAL A 60 -5.11 6.23 -17.22
N PRO A 61 -5.82 5.18 -17.66
CA PRO A 61 -6.89 5.39 -18.63
C PRO A 61 -7.82 6.41 -18.00
N ALA A 62 -8.22 7.41 -18.81
CA ALA A 62 -9.17 8.45 -18.45
C ALA A 62 -10.24 7.91 -17.49
N PRO A 63 -10.65 8.68 -16.46
CA PRO A 63 -11.65 8.22 -15.50
C PRO A 63 -12.79 7.65 -16.33
N LEU A 64 -12.94 6.33 -16.27
CA LEU A 64 -14.03 5.66 -16.91
C LEU A 64 -15.24 6.30 -16.22
N SER A 65 -15.86 7.27 -16.88
CA SER A 65 -17.31 7.39 -16.92
C SER A 65 -17.83 6.07 -17.49
N GLU A 66 -17.57 4.98 -16.78
CA GLU A 66 -18.36 3.78 -16.76
C GLU A 66 -19.69 4.34 -16.25
N SER A 67 -20.57 4.68 -17.18
CA SER A 67 -22.00 4.71 -16.92
C SER A 67 -22.34 3.30 -16.45
N LEU A 68 -22.07 3.05 -15.16
CA LEU A 68 -22.32 1.80 -14.50
C LEU A 68 -23.77 1.49 -14.83
N PRO A 69 -24.09 0.33 -15.41
CA PRO A 69 -25.47 -0.01 -15.67
C PRO A 69 -26.26 0.22 -14.37
N PRO A 70 -27.41 0.92 -14.43
CA PRO A 70 -28.18 1.23 -13.23
C PRO A 70 -28.40 -0.08 -12.48
N LEU A 71 -27.94 -0.13 -11.23
CA LEU A 71 -28.08 -1.33 -10.42
C LEU A 71 -29.57 -1.71 -10.41
N PRO A 72 -29.89 -3.00 -10.52
CA PRO A 72 -31.27 -3.44 -10.38
C PRO A 72 -31.83 -2.96 -9.04
N ALA A 73 -32.99 -2.31 -9.06
CA ALA A 73 -33.63 -1.78 -7.85
C ALA A 73 -33.98 -2.90 -6.85
N SER A 74 -34.28 -4.08 -7.36
CA SER A 74 -34.58 -5.27 -6.58
C SER A 74 -34.00 -6.54 -7.21
N VAL A 75 -33.50 -7.45 -6.38
CA VAL A 75 -32.92 -8.73 -6.80
C VAL A 75 -33.45 -9.86 -5.93
N LEU A 76 -33.78 -11.00 -6.56
CA LEU A 76 -34.16 -12.22 -5.86
C LEU A 76 -32.93 -13.12 -5.69
N LEU A 77 -32.60 -13.44 -4.43
CA LEU A 77 -31.44 -14.28 -4.10
C LEU A 77 -31.87 -15.65 -3.55
N PRO A 78 -31.15 -16.72 -3.90
CA PRO A 78 -31.29 -18.02 -3.24
C PRO A 78 -30.64 -17.99 -1.83
N ASP A 79 -30.90 -19.03 -1.04
CA ASP A 79 -30.38 -19.15 0.34
C ASP A 79 -28.86 -19.25 0.42
N LEU A 80 -28.27 -19.94 -0.55
CA LEU A 80 -26.85 -20.14 -0.74
C LEU A 80 -26.50 -19.69 -2.15
N LEU A 81 -25.50 -18.81 -2.25
CA LEU A 81 -25.09 -18.21 -3.51
C LEU A 81 -23.58 -17.99 -3.47
N THR A 82 -22.89 -18.28 -4.56
CA THR A 82 -21.46 -17.93 -4.69
C THR A 82 -21.29 -16.42 -4.92
N ILE A 83 -20.20 -15.85 -4.42
CA ILE A 83 -19.89 -14.42 -4.63
C ILE A 83 -19.82 -14.06 -6.13
N GLY A 84 -19.30 -14.96 -6.98
CA GLY A 84 -19.32 -14.79 -8.43
C GLY A 84 -20.72 -14.59 -9.00
N ALA A 85 -21.65 -15.49 -8.67
CA ALA A 85 -23.03 -15.39 -9.11
C ALA A 85 -23.77 -14.14 -8.58
N LEU A 86 -23.46 -13.70 -7.35
CA LEU A 86 -23.97 -12.42 -6.84
C LEU A 86 -23.43 -11.23 -7.63
N ALA A 87 -22.15 -11.27 -7.99
CA ALA A 87 -21.52 -10.25 -8.83
C ALA A 87 -22.19 -10.18 -10.20
N ASP A 88 -22.44 -11.32 -10.82
CA ASP A 88 -23.10 -11.42 -12.12
C ASP A 88 -24.53 -10.84 -12.06
N LEU A 89 -25.30 -11.16 -11.00
CA LEU A 89 -26.65 -10.63 -10.78
C LEU A 89 -26.68 -9.11 -10.59
N LEU A 90 -25.68 -8.55 -9.91
CA LEU A 90 -25.58 -7.11 -9.66
C LEU A 90 -24.85 -6.37 -10.78
N HIS A 91 -24.37 -7.08 -11.81
CA HIS A 91 -23.46 -6.56 -12.83
C HIS A 91 -22.21 -5.87 -12.24
N LEU A 92 -21.71 -6.40 -11.14
CA LEU A 92 -20.51 -5.93 -10.45
C LEU A 92 -19.37 -6.94 -10.62
N LYS A 93 -18.15 -6.45 -10.56
CA LYS A 93 -16.97 -7.33 -10.58
C LYS A 93 -16.79 -7.98 -9.20
N PRO A 94 -16.44 -9.28 -9.11
CA PRO A 94 -16.32 -10.00 -7.83
C PRO A 94 -15.41 -9.33 -6.81
N TYR A 95 -14.31 -8.70 -7.26
CA TYR A 95 -13.38 -8.02 -6.37
C TYR A 95 -14.02 -6.83 -5.61
N LYS A 96 -15.03 -6.16 -6.18
CA LYS A 96 -15.76 -5.09 -5.46
C LYS A 96 -16.55 -5.68 -4.31
N LEU A 97 -17.24 -6.80 -4.54
CA LEU A 97 -17.95 -7.52 -3.48
C LEU A 97 -17.00 -8.03 -2.40
N ILE A 98 -15.87 -8.64 -2.79
CA ILE A 98 -14.86 -9.10 -1.84
C ILE A 98 -14.33 -7.93 -1.00
N SER A 99 -14.05 -6.77 -1.63
CA SER A 99 -13.59 -5.58 -0.89
C SER A 99 -14.61 -5.09 0.14
N MET A 100 -15.91 -5.18 -0.16
CA MET A 100 -16.97 -4.84 0.78
C MET A 100 -17.11 -5.88 1.90
N LEU A 101 -16.99 -7.16 1.58
CA LEU A 101 -17.01 -8.24 2.59
C LEU A 101 -15.86 -8.06 3.59
N ILE A 102 -14.67 -7.66 3.12
CA ILE A 102 -13.53 -7.33 3.99
C ILE A 102 -13.87 -6.16 4.93
N GLN A 103 -14.58 -5.13 4.46
CA GLN A 103 -15.04 -4.03 5.32
C GLN A 103 -16.03 -4.50 6.39
N LEU A 104 -16.84 -5.52 6.08
CA LEU A 104 -17.72 -6.22 7.02
C LEU A 104 -17.00 -7.25 7.89
N LYS A 105 -15.66 -7.32 7.82
CA LYS A 105 -14.80 -8.30 8.50
C LYS A 105 -15.11 -9.76 8.15
N VAL A 106 -15.63 -10.00 6.95
CA VAL A 106 -15.84 -11.33 6.40
C VAL A 106 -14.82 -11.57 5.29
N PHE A 107 -14.04 -12.63 5.43
CA PHE A 107 -13.09 -13.06 4.42
C PHE A 107 -13.72 -14.21 3.65
N ALA A 108 -13.95 -14.02 2.35
CA ALA A 108 -14.50 -15.03 1.49
C ALA A 108 -13.86 -14.97 0.09
N SER A 109 -13.80 -16.12 -0.57
CA SER A 109 -13.27 -16.24 -1.95
C SER A 109 -14.38 -16.12 -3.00
N ALA A 110 -14.04 -15.85 -4.26
CA ALA A 110 -15.04 -15.64 -5.33
C ALA A 110 -15.95 -16.86 -5.55
N ASP A 111 -15.41 -18.06 -5.33
CA ASP A 111 -16.08 -19.35 -5.50
C ASP A 111 -16.76 -19.84 -4.20
N GLU A 112 -16.64 -19.08 -3.12
CA GLU A 112 -17.23 -19.44 -1.83
C GLU A 112 -18.71 -19.11 -1.77
N GLU A 113 -19.48 -20.04 -1.20
CA GLU A 113 -20.90 -19.88 -0.96
C GLU A 113 -21.13 -18.99 0.25
N ILE A 114 -21.88 -17.92 0.05
CA ILE A 114 -22.33 -17.03 1.10
C ILE A 114 -23.80 -17.28 1.40
N GLY A 115 -24.15 -17.23 2.69
CA GLY A 115 -25.53 -17.33 3.12
C GLY A 115 -26.32 -16.06 2.83
N PHE A 116 -27.63 -16.22 2.65
CA PHE A 116 -28.58 -15.13 2.44
C PHE A 116 -28.43 -13.92 3.39
N PRO A 117 -28.20 -14.08 4.72
CA PRO A 117 -28.04 -12.94 5.62
C PRO A 117 -26.87 -12.02 5.24
N LEU A 118 -25.76 -12.63 4.80
CA LEU A 118 -24.56 -11.90 4.39
C LEU A 118 -24.77 -11.21 3.04
N ALA A 119 -25.37 -11.92 2.08
CA ALA A 119 -25.73 -11.35 0.79
C ALA A 119 -26.70 -10.16 0.95
N CYS A 120 -27.67 -10.27 1.84
CA CYS A 120 -28.61 -9.19 2.15
C CYS A 120 -27.90 -7.96 2.76
N ALA A 121 -26.94 -8.16 3.66
CA ALA A 121 -26.14 -7.06 4.23
C ALA A 121 -25.34 -6.33 3.15
N VAL A 122 -24.72 -7.07 2.24
CA VAL A 122 -23.97 -6.56 1.09
C VAL A 122 -24.86 -5.75 0.16
N CYS A 123 -26.03 -6.28 -0.23
CA CYS A 123 -26.98 -5.59 -1.11
C CYS A 123 -27.59 -4.33 -0.46
N ARG A 124 -27.90 -4.36 0.84
CA ARG A 124 -28.35 -3.17 1.58
C ARG A 124 -27.30 -2.08 1.59
N HIS A 125 -26.03 -2.45 1.70
CA HIS A 125 -24.93 -1.48 1.63
C HIS A 125 -24.83 -0.82 0.25
N LEU A 126 -25.34 -1.48 -0.80
CA LEU A 126 -25.44 -0.96 -2.16
C LEU A 126 -26.78 -0.24 -2.44
N GLY A 127 -27.70 -0.22 -1.48
CA GLY A 127 -29.05 0.35 -1.65
C GLY A 127 -29.98 -0.50 -2.52
N VAL A 128 -29.71 -1.81 -2.65
CA VAL A 128 -30.52 -2.74 -3.44
C VAL A 128 -31.47 -3.51 -2.52
N GLU A 129 -32.75 -3.58 -2.90
CA GLU A 129 -33.73 -4.40 -2.19
C GLU A 129 -33.55 -5.88 -2.55
N VAL A 130 -33.56 -6.75 -1.54
CA VAL A 130 -33.35 -8.19 -1.71
C VAL A 130 -34.61 -8.94 -1.33
N GLY A 131 -35.13 -9.73 -2.26
CA GLY A 131 -36.16 -10.74 -2.01
C GLY A 131 -35.56 -12.15 -1.95
N ARG A 132 -36.26 -13.07 -1.31
CA ARG A 132 -35.86 -14.49 -1.23
C ARG A 132 -36.56 -15.26 -2.34
N VAL A 133 -35.84 -16.09 -3.08
CA VAL A 133 -36.45 -17.03 -4.02
C VAL A 133 -37.16 -18.12 -3.21
N GLY A 134 -38.49 -18.04 -3.07
CA GLY A 134 -39.30 -19.10 -2.45
C GLY A 134 -40.32 -18.67 -1.38
N ASP A 135 -40.55 -17.36 -1.19
CA ASP A 135 -41.69 -16.83 -0.40
C ASP A 135 -42.85 -16.42 -1.33
#